data_AF-A0A7C2EVI1-F1
#
_entry.id   AF-A0A7C2EVI1-F1
#
_cell.length_a   1.000
_cell.length_b   1.000
_cell.length_c   1.000
_cell.angle_alpha   90.00
_cell.angle_beta   90.00
_cell.angle_gamma   90.00
#
_symmetry.space_group_name_H-M   'P 1'
#
loop_
_entity.id
_entity.type
_entity.pdbx_description
1 polymer ?
#
loop_
_entity_poly.entity_id
_entity_poly.type
_entity_poly.pdbx_seq_one_letter_code
_entity_poly.pdbx_strand_id
1 'polypeptide(L)'
;MSRKVYEARGTIEDGVIIVLDAPLPVRGRVKVQVETETTAQESRNLWEFLETLHAQQHARGHTPPTPETVETYLRELRSEWRDEQDLHRP
;
A
#
# COMPACT_ATOMS: atom_id res chain seq x y z
N MET A 1 11.95 1.30 44.77
CA MET A 1 12.63 1.59 43.49
C MET A 1 11.56 1.75 42.42
N SER A 2 11.54 2.88 41.72
CA SER A 2 10.55 3.17 40.67
C SER A 2 10.85 2.36 39.41
N ARG A 3 9.88 1.60 38.91
CA ARG A 3 9.97 0.93 37.61
C ARG A 3 10.08 1.99 36.51
N LYS A 4 11.22 2.05 35.82
CA LYS A 4 11.38 2.86 34.61
C LYS A 4 10.94 2.02 33.42
N VAL A 5 9.94 2.51 32.68
CA VAL A 5 9.51 1.93 31.40
C VAL A 5 10.11 2.81 30.31
N TYR A 6 10.74 2.18 29.33
CA TYR A 6 11.29 2.85 28.15
C TYR A 6 10.48 2.40 26.94
N GLU A 7 10.12 3.36 26.09
CA GLU A 7 9.46 3.13 24.81
C GLU A 7 10.46 3.51 23.72
N ALA A 8 10.68 2.60 22.77
CA ALA A 8 11.52 2.83 21.62
C ALA A 8 10.85 2.21 20.40
N ARG A 9 10.98 2.91 19.27
CA ARG A 9 10.58 2.42 17.96
C ARG A 9 11.77 1.84 17.23
N GLY A 10 11.47 0.99 16.27
CA GLY A 10 12.45 0.29 15.49
C GLY A 10 11.80 -0.58 14.43
N THR A 11 12.64 -1.17 13.59
CA THR A 11 12.23 -2.10 12.54
C THR A 11 12.61 -3.53 12.92
N ILE A 12 11.87 -4.50 12.38
CA ILE A 12 12.22 -5.92 12.49
C ILE A 12 12.95 -6.30 11.20
N GLU A 13 14.25 -6.57 11.32
CA GLU A 13 15.08 -7.13 10.25
C GLU A 13 15.01 -8.67 10.27
N ASP A 14 14.85 -9.26 9.09
CA ASP A 14 14.80 -10.70 8.85
C ASP A 14 13.82 -11.49 9.73
N GLY A 15 12.81 -10.81 10.29
CA GLY A 15 11.80 -11.40 11.18
C GLY A 15 12.30 -11.79 12.57
N VAL A 16 13.58 -11.54 12.91
CA VAL A 16 14.21 -12.04 14.15
C VAL A 16 14.95 -10.95 14.92
N ILE A 17 15.44 -9.91 14.24
CA ILE A 17 16.26 -8.87 14.86
C ILE A 17 15.47 -7.58 14.95
N ILE A 18 15.40 -6.97 16.14
CA ILE A 18 14.81 -5.64 16.32
C ILE A 18 15.93 -4.61 16.30
N VAL A 19 15.92 -3.73 15.31
CA VAL A 19 16.83 -2.59 15.22
C VAL A 19 16.09 -1.36 15.73
N LEU A 20 16.55 -0.81 16.85
CA LEU A 20 15.95 0.39 17.44
C LEU A 20 16.43 1.64 16.72
N ASP A 21 15.52 2.59 16.46
CA ASP A 21 15.84 3.88 15.84
C ASP A 21 16.79 4.72 16.72
N ALA A 22 16.71 4.52 18.03
CA ALA A 22 17.55 5.17 19.02
C ALA A 22 17.99 4.19 20.12
N PRO A 23 19.24 4.30 20.62
CA PRO A 23 19.73 3.44 21.69
C PRO A 23 19.01 3.76 23.00
N LEU A 24 18.58 2.69 23.70
CA LEU A 24 17.98 2.82 25.03
C LEU A 24 19.06 2.89 26.12
N PRO A 25 18.99 3.85 27.08
CA PRO A 25 19.96 3.99 28.15
C PRO A 25 19.72 2.97 29.28
N VAL A 26 19.82 1.68 28.97
CA VAL A 26 19.62 0.56 29.90
C VAL A 26 20.95 -0.09 30.29
N ARG A 27 21.04 -0.62 31.51
CA ARG A 27 22.19 -1.37 32.02
C ARG A 27 21.71 -2.64 32.71
N GLY A 28 22.41 -3.75 32.47
CA GLY A 28 22.08 -5.06 33.07
C GLY A 28 21.03 -5.84 32.26
N ARG A 29 20.31 -6.75 32.94
CA ARG A 29 19.26 -7.57 32.31
C ARG A 29 17.98 -6.75 32.15
N VAL A 30 17.36 -6.85 30.97
CA VAL A 30 16.11 -6.16 30.64
C VAL A 30 15.02 -7.15 30.25
N LYS A 31 13.77 -6.80 30.52
CA LYS A 31 12.59 -7.48 29.99
C LYS A 31 12.02 -6.60 28.88
N VAL A 32 11.95 -7.12 27.66
CA VAL A 32 11.43 -6.40 26.49
C VAL A 32 10.00 -6.87 26.22
N GLN A 33 9.10 -5.91 25.98
CA GLN A 33 7.76 -6.16 25.45
C GLN A 33 7.73 -5.50 24.07
N VAL A 34 7.35 -6.26 23.06
CA VAL A 34 7.32 -5.82 21.66
C VAL A 34 5.87 -5.72 21.25
N GLU A 35 5.47 -4.54 20.80
CA GLU A 35 4.15 -4.31 20.20
C GLU A 35 4.37 -3.93 18.75
N THR A 36 3.84 -4.73 17.83
CA THR A 36 3.96 -4.46 16.40
C THR A 36 3.04 -3.29 16.05
N GLU A 37 3.61 -2.16 15.64
CA GLU A 37 2.83 -1.08 15.05
C GLU A 37 2.37 -1.55 13.65
N THR A 38 1.08 -1.85 13.50
CA THR A 38 0.48 -2.13 12.19
C THR A 38 0.51 -0.84 11.36
N THR A 39 1.65 -0.56 10.75
CA THR A 39 1.79 0.52 9.78
C THR A 39 1.08 0.08 8.51
N ALA A 40 -0.14 0.58 8.36
CA ALA A 40 -0.90 0.69 7.12
C ALA A 40 -0.85 -0.53 6.17
N GLN A 41 -1.94 -1.29 6.21
CA GLN A 41 -2.45 -2.15 5.16
C GLN A 41 -1.41 -3.15 4.65
N GLU A 42 -1.57 -4.42 5.10
CA GLU A 42 -1.10 -5.57 4.32
C GLU A 42 -1.18 -5.19 2.85
N SER A 43 -0.05 -5.21 2.15
CA SER A 43 0.03 -4.96 0.73
C SER A 43 -0.82 -6.05 0.08
N ARG A 44 -2.14 -5.87 0.08
CA ARG A 44 -3.08 -6.72 -0.60
C ARG A 44 -2.54 -6.77 -1.99
N ASN A 45 -2.29 -7.98 -2.46
CA ASN A 45 -1.90 -8.18 -3.83
C ASN A 45 -2.84 -7.33 -4.67
N LEU A 46 -2.30 -6.48 -5.54
CA LEU A 46 -3.11 -5.54 -6.34
C LEU A 46 -4.31 -6.26 -6.97
N TRP A 47 -4.12 -7.52 -7.37
CA TRP A 47 -5.17 -8.40 -7.86
C TRP A 47 -6.29 -8.67 -6.86
N GLU A 48 -5.98 -9.05 -5.62
CA GLU A 48 -6.98 -9.30 -4.57
C GLU A 48 -7.78 -8.05 -4.24
N PHE A 49 -7.12 -6.88 -4.27
CA PHE A 49 -7.80 -5.60 -4.10
C PHE A 49 -8.76 -5.31 -5.25
N LEU A 50 -8.34 -5.51 -6.50
CA LEU A 50 -9.17 -5.30 -7.69
C LEU A 50 -10.35 -6.29 -7.74
N GLU A 51 -10.15 -7.55 -7.36
CA GLU A 51 -11.22 -8.54 -7.25
C GLU A 51 -12.27 -8.12 -6.21
N THR A 52 -11.81 -7.64 -5.05
CA THR A 52 -12.69 -7.12 -3.99
C THR A 52 -13.52 -5.95 -4.52
N LEU A 53 -12.88 -5.01 -5.22
CA LEU A 53 -13.55 -3.85 -5.82
C LEU A 53 -14.59 -4.30 -6.86
N HIS A 54 -14.22 -5.24 -7.73
CA HIS A 54 -15.10 -5.78 -8.78
C HIS A 54 -16.36 -6.41 -8.17
N ALA A 55 -16.20 -7.25 -7.14
CA ALA A 55 -17.32 -7.87 -6.43
C ALA A 55 -18.25 -6.83 -5.79
N GLN A 56 -17.69 -5.78 -5.17
CA GLN A 56 -18.47 -4.70 -4.57
C GLN A 56 -19.28 -3.92 -5.62
N GLN A 57 -18.70 -3.65 -6.78
CA GLN A 57 -19.40 -2.94 -7.85
C GLN A 57 -20.55 -3.77 -8.42
N HIS A 58 -20.33 -5.08 -8.66
CA HIS A 58 -21.40 -5.99 -9.07
C HIS A 58 -22.53 -6.07 -8.05
N ALA A 59 -22.21 -6.13 -6.74
CA ALA A 59 -23.21 -6.15 -5.68
C ALA A 59 -24.07 -4.88 -5.65
N ARG A 60 -23.53 -3.74 -6.13
CA ARG A 60 -24.27 -2.48 -6.30
C ARG A 60 -25.06 -2.40 -7.60
N GLY A 61 -25.07 -3.46 -8.41
CA GLY A 61 -25.76 -3.51 -9.70
C GLY A 61 -24.98 -2.85 -10.84
N HIS A 62 -23.71 -2.51 -10.64
CA HIS A 62 -22.87 -2.02 -11.73
C HIS A 62 -22.62 -3.15 -12.74
N THR A 63 -22.87 -2.87 -14.01
CA THR A 63 -22.50 -3.77 -15.11
C THR A 63 -21.25 -3.21 -15.78
N PRO A 64 -20.10 -3.90 -15.69
CA PRO A 64 -18.87 -3.44 -16.32
C PRO A 64 -19.02 -3.42 -17.85
N PRO A 65 -18.34 -2.50 -18.55
CA PRO A 65 -18.36 -2.42 -20.01
C PRO A 65 -17.75 -3.67 -20.63
N THR A 66 -18.15 -3.98 -21.87
CA THR A 66 -17.58 -5.12 -22.59
C THR A 66 -16.15 -4.82 -23.03
N PRO A 67 -15.31 -5.85 -23.25
CA PRO A 67 -13.95 -5.67 -23.76
C PRO A 67 -13.88 -4.83 -25.04
N GLU A 68 -14.84 -4.99 -25.95
CA GLU A 68 -14.92 -4.25 -27.21
C GLU A 68 -15.23 -2.76 -26.98
N THR A 69 -16.09 -2.48 -26.00
CA THR A 69 -16.43 -1.10 -25.59
C THR A 69 -15.20 -0.43 -24.99
N VAL A 70 -14.47 -1.14 -24.13
CA VAL A 70 -13.22 -0.65 -23.53
C VAL A 70 -12.16 -0.39 -24.61
N GLU A 71 -11.97 -1.32 -25.55
CA GLU A 71 -10.96 -1.14 -26.61
C GLU A 71 -11.30 0.03 -27.54
N THR A 72 -12.58 0.23 -27.84
CA THR A 72 -13.03 1.38 -28.65
C THR A 72 -12.72 2.69 -27.93
N TYR A 73 -13.11 2.79 -26.64
CA TYR A 73 -12.83 3.95 -25.81
C TYR A 73 -11.32 4.25 -25.71
N LEU A 74 -10.50 3.22 -25.49
CA LEU A 74 -9.04 3.39 -25.42
C LEU A 74 -8.44 3.82 -26.75
N ARG A 75 -8.99 3.37 -27.88
CA ARG A 75 -8.54 3.79 -29.21
C ARG A 75 -8.86 5.27 -29.46
N GLU A 76 -10.07 5.70 -29.12
CA GLU A 76 -10.49 7.09 -29.23
C GLU A 76 -9.61 7.99 -28.37
N LEU A 77 -9.43 7.65 -27.10
CA LEU A 77 -8.58 8.40 -26.18
C LEU A 77 -7.13 8.54 -26.69
N ARG A 78 -6.57 7.46 -27.25
CA ARG A 78 -5.22 7.49 -27.85
C ARG A 78 -5.15 8.33 -29.12
N SER A 79 -6.25 8.43 -29.88
CA SER A 79 -6.32 9.29 -31.06
C SER A 79 -6.35 10.75 -30.64
N GLU A 80 -7.21 11.11 -29.68
CA GLU A 80 -7.32 12.48 -29.15
C GLU A 80 -5.97 12.97 -28.62
N TRP A 81 -5.27 12.15 -27.84
CA TRP A 81 -3.93 12.49 -27.33
C TRP A 81 -2.90 12.67 -28.44
N ARG A 82 -3.01 11.92 -29.54
CA ARG A 82 -2.10 12.06 -30.68
C ARG A 82 -2.39 13.33 -31.45
N ASP A 83 -3.66 13.63 -31.70
CA ASP A 83 -4.09 14.82 -32.40
C ASP A 83 -3.71 16.09 -31.63
N GLU A 84 -3.81 16.07 -30.29
CA GLU A 84 -3.30 17.13 -29.42
C GLU A 84 -1.77 17.30 -29.50
N GLN A 85 -1.00 16.21 -29.54
CA GLN A 85 0.45 16.28 -29.67
C GLN A 85 0.92 16.73 -31.06
N ASP A 86 0.23 16.32 -32.12
CA ASP A 86 0.54 16.73 -33.48
C ASP A 86 0.18 18.20 -33.74
N LEU A 87 -0.83 18.76 -33.05
CA LEU A 87 -1.13 20.20 -33.06
C LEU A 87 -0.01 21.07 -32.45
N HIS A 88 0.81 20.49 -31.56
CA HIS A 88 1.89 21.18 -30.86
C HIS A 88 3.27 20.94 -31.48
N ARG A 89 3.34 20.27 -32.63
CA ARG A 89 4.58 20.05 -33.39
C ARG A 89 4.71 21.09 -34.51
N PRO A 90 5.79 21.89 -34.56
CA PRO A 90 5.97 22.97 -35.55
C PRO A 90 6.18 22.46 -36.97
#